data_AF-A0A6A8QCA1-F1
#
_entry.id   AF-A0A6A8QCA1-F1
#
_cell.length_a   1.000
_cell.length_b   1.000
_cell.length_c   1.000
_cell.angle_alpha   90.00
_cell.angle_beta   90.00
_cell.angle_gamma   90.00
#
_symmetry.space_group_name_H-M   'P 1'
#
loop_
_entity.id
_entity.type
_entity.pdbx_description
1 polymer ?
#
loop_
_entity_poly.entity_id
_entity_poly.type
_entity_poly.pdbx_seq_one_letter_code
_entity_poly.pdbx_strand_id
1 'polypeptide(L)'
;MERFLKNIALCFLLVQCSHRSKPEKTVYPKQAEQTVKTRQVRILDKIPLYIQEVKNLTIFAGDSEPEYLIKLIPEQTFGKTGEPYLTTIRRCVVDDKGRVIIKNTDSNYKHTLYVYNTDGSYHIQLGRQGRGPGEYGFISRLYAKAGKVFVLDNTGQRLNEYSTKDYSFERSTLIEQWSIRNDPAVQGLHFGGIIPRNDGNYIASFFEQVSDTGRLIFKNLLMDSNGNKLDFEPLLFPSGLKVRVSKSMRPSGVLLFMGITTTALSDKDTLYSVWTRDFLIKKYDAKGVYQSAIYYPIEGLPFDLDASAKSNPFSPSAYDIKKAFDDMDKELPETNPVVASVKSSM
;
A
#
# COMPACT_ATOMS: atom_id res chain seq x y z
N MET A 1 -17.72 63.00 40.55
CA MET A 1 -19.10 62.64 40.94
C MET A 1 -19.11 61.17 41.31
N GLU A 2 -19.36 60.89 42.60
CA GLU A 2 -19.80 59.63 43.24
C GLU A 2 -18.99 58.33 42.95
N ARG A 3 -18.07 57.84 43.80
CA ARG A 3 -18.22 57.15 45.11
C ARG A 3 -19.34 56.09 45.16
N PHE A 4 -18.99 54.81 45.37
CA PHE A 4 -19.40 54.06 46.57
C PHE A 4 -18.64 52.72 46.75
N LEU A 5 -18.16 52.50 47.98
CA LEU A 5 -17.51 51.30 48.54
C LEU A 5 -18.52 50.20 48.94
N LYS A 6 -18.04 48.94 49.05
CA LYS A 6 -18.10 48.01 50.22
C LYS A 6 -17.71 46.57 49.76
N ASN A 7 -16.58 45.97 50.15
CA ASN A 7 -16.14 45.36 51.44
C ASN A 7 -16.96 44.17 51.97
N ILE A 8 -16.24 43.04 52.21
CA ILE A 8 -16.29 42.01 53.30
C ILE A 8 -15.72 40.70 52.69
N ALA A 9 -14.46 40.26 52.92
CA ALA A 9 -13.75 39.77 54.12
C ALA A 9 -13.94 38.26 54.41
N LEU A 10 -12.84 37.49 54.33
CA LEU A 10 -12.39 36.34 55.18
C LEU A 10 -11.23 35.62 54.43
N CYS A 11 -9.96 35.71 54.85
CA CYS A 11 -9.28 35.10 56.01
C CYS A 11 -8.54 33.77 55.70
N PHE A 12 -7.25 33.78 56.06
CA PHE A 12 -6.35 32.69 56.48
C PHE A 12 -5.82 31.63 55.49
N LEU A 13 -4.55 31.86 55.12
CA LEU A 13 -3.34 31.05 55.39
C LEU A 13 -3.44 29.50 55.48
N LEU A 14 -2.63 28.89 54.62
CA LEU A 14 -1.67 27.78 54.84
C LEU A 14 -2.14 26.50 55.52
N VAL A 15 -2.07 25.38 54.79
CA VAL A 15 -1.14 24.26 55.11
C VAL A 15 -0.70 23.60 53.79
N GLN A 16 0.61 23.56 53.57
CA GLN A 16 1.25 22.66 52.61
C GLN A 16 1.06 21.21 53.07
N CYS A 17 0.63 20.34 52.18
CA CYS A 17 0.99 18.92 52.25
C CYS A 17 1.55 18.49 50.91
N SER A 18 2.87 18.28 50.91
CA SER A 18 3.59 17.48 49.94
C SER A 18 2.84 16.17 49.66
N HIS A 19 2.60 15.86 48.39
CA HIS A 19 2.31 14.49 47.98
C HIS A 19 3.32 14.06 46.91
N ARG A 20 4.29 13.27 47.38
CA ARG A 20 4.94 12.23 46.57
C ARG A 20 3.82 11.38 45.97
N SER A 21 3.57 11.52 44.68
CA SER A 21 2.82 10.51 43.94
C SER A 21 3.67 9.24 43.90
N LYS A 22 3.21 8.20 44.59
CA LYS A 22 3.68 6.82 44.44
C LYS A 22 3.50 6.39 42.97
N PRO A 23 4.34 5.49 42.44
CA PRO A 23 4.16 4.98 41.09
C PRO A 23 2.79 4.30 41.01
N GLU A 24 1.96 4.83 40.13
CA GLU A 24 0.67 4.27 39.79
C GLU A 24 0.93 2.86 39.25
N LYS A 25 0.57 1.86 40.06
CA LYS A 25 0.58 0.46 39.61
C LYS A 25 -0.39 0.40 38.43
N THR A 26 0.18 0.30 37.24
CA THR A 26 -0.54 0.01 36.01
C THR A 26 -1.19 -1.36 36.22
N VAL A 27 -2.47 -1.36 36.55
CA VAL A 27 -3.30 -2.55 36.56
C VAL A 27 -3.52 -2.91 35.10
N TYR A 28 -2.62 -3.73 34.55
CA TYR A 28 -2.89 -4.42 33.30
C TYR A 28 -4.16 -5.25 33.49
N PRO A 29 -5.19 -5.10 32.62
CA PRO A 29 -6.35 -5.95 32.71
C PRO A 29 -5.91 -7.40 32.45
N LYS A 30 -6.13 -8.27 33.45
CA LYS A 30 -5.99 -9.74 33.41
C LYS A 30 -7.00 -10.41 32.45
N GLN A 31 -7.29 -9.80 31.31
CA GLN A 31 -8.14 -10.35 30.25
C GLN A 31 -7.38 -10.60 28.95
N ALA A 32 -6.06 -10.35 28.90
CA ALA A 32 -5.23 -10.62 27.72
C ALA A 32 -4.61 -12.03 27.68
N GLU A 33 -4.72 -12.83 28.75
CA GLU A 33 -4.10 -14.17 28.83
C GLU A 33 -5.02 -15.34 28.43
N GLN A 34 -6.25 -15.07 28.01
CA GLN A 34 -7.17 -16.11 27.52
C GLN A 34 -7.77 -15.72 26.17
N THR A 35 -6.93 -15.68 25.14
CA THR A 35 -7.24 -16.09 23.74
C THR A 35 -6.08 -15.76 22.79
N VAL A 36 -4.83 -16.07 23.16
CA VAL A 36 -3.84 -16.42 22.13
C VAL A 36 -4.10 -17.88 21.78
N LYS A 37 -5.23 -18.17 21.10
CA LYS A 37 -5.23 -19.31 20.19
C LYS A 37 -4.25 -18.92 19.11
N THR A 38 -3.02 -19.40 19.24
CA THR A 38 -1.96 -19.26 18.27
C THR A 38 -2.59 -19.49 16.89
N ARG A 39 -2.70 -18.45 16.06
CA ARG A 39 -3.09 -18.57 14.66
C ARG A 39 -1.94 -19.31 13.98
N GLN A 40 -1.88 -20.62 14.16
CA GLN A 40 -0.84 -21.46 13.59
C GLN A 40 -1.08 -21.49 12.08
N VAL A 41 -0.11 -20.96 11.36
CA VAL A 41 0.04 -21.17 9.93
C VAL A 41 0.12 -22.68 9.72
N ARG A 42 -0.66 -23.21 8.77
CA ARG A 42 -0.64 -24.64 8.46
C ARG A 42 0.48 -24.92 7.47
N ILE A 43 1.18 -26.03 7.67
CA ILE A 43 2.23 -26.50 6.77
C ILE A 43 1.58 -27.45 5.78
N LEU A 44 1.94 -27.31 4.51
CA LEU A 44 1.46 -28.17 3.44
C LEU A 44 2.23 -29.49 3.44
N ASP A 45 1.50 -30.61 3.45
CA ASP A 45 2.08 -31.95 3.33
C ASP A 45 2.70 -32.21 1.95
N LYS A 46 2.19 -31.52 0.92
CA LYS A 46 2.61 -31.67 -0.47
C LYS A 46 2.77 -30.32 -1.13
N ILE A 47 3.86 -30.17 -1.88
CA ILE A 47 4.11 -28.99 -2.70
C ILE A 47 3.20 -29.07 -3.94
N PRO A 48 2.42 -28.02 -4.27
CA PRO A 48 1.58 -28.03 -5.46
C PRO A 48 2.38 -28.23 -6.76
N LEU A 49 1.81 -28.94 -7.74
CA LEU A 49 2.50 -29.29 -8.99
C LEU A 49 3.04 -28.04 -9.73
N TYR A 50 2.23 -26.99 -9.84
CA TYR A 50 2.63 -25.73 -10.49
C TYR A 50 3.78 -25.00 -9.77
N ILE A 51 4.02 -25.29 -8.49
CA ILE A 51 5.21 -24.81 -7.76
C ILE A 51 6.41 -25.69 -8.10
N GLN A 52 6.25 -27.01 -8.20
CA GLN A 52 7.33 -27.94 -8.56
C GLN A 52 7.90 -27.68 -9.96
N GLU A 53 7.08 -27.15 -10.87
CA GLU A 53 7.50 -26.77 -12.23
C GLU A 53 8.31 -25.47 -12.29
N VAL A 54 8.41 -24.73 -11.18
CA VAL A 54 9.21 -23.49 -11.12
C VAL A 54 10.70 -23.84 -11.17
N LYS A 55 11.38 -23.37 -12.23
CA LYS A 55 12.84 -23.52 -12.39
C LYS A 55 13.60 -22.78 -11.30
N ASN A 56 14.80 -23.23 -10.92
CA ASN A 56 15.66 -22.55 -9.94
C ASN A 56 14.94 -22.20 -8.62
N LEU A 57 14.09 -23.12 -8.16
CA LEU A 57 13.31 -22.98 -6.94
C LEU A 57 14.09 -23.50 -5.74
N THR A 58 14.17 -22.68 -4.69
CA THR A 58 14.61 -23.10 -3.35
C THR A 58 13.39 -23.25 -2.45
N ILE A 59 13.27 -24.40 -1.79
CA ILE A 59 12.15 -24.68 -0.88
C ILE A 59 12.68 -24.68 0.55
N PHE A 60 12.04 -23.90 1.41
CA PHE A 60 12.30 -23.88 2.84
C PHE A 60 11.26 -24.74 3.58
N ALA A 61 11.62 -25.32 4.72
CA ALA A 61 10.65 -26.08 5.52
C ALA A 61 9.62 -25.12 6.14
N GLY A 62 8.34 -25.49 6.13
CA GLY A 62 7.26 -24.61 6.62
C GLY A 62 7.30 -24.35 8.13
N ASP A 63 7.95 -25.23 8.89
CA ASP A 63 8.24 -25.16 10.32
C ASP A 63 9.64 -24.62 10.64
N SER A 64 10.34 -24.03 9.66
CA SER A 64 11.66 -23.46 9.92
C SER A 64 11.59 -22.40 11.02
N GLU A 65 12.37 -22.60 12.08
CA GLU A 65 12.57 -21.56 13.09
C GLU A 65 13.23 -20.33 12.44
N PRO A 66 12.79 -19.10 12.76
CA PRO A 66 13.38 -17.91 12.18
C PRO A 66 14.82 -17.75 12.68
N GLU A 67 15.76 -17.70 11.73
CA GLU A 67 17.18 -17.45 12.04
C GLU A 67 17.40 -16.06 12.65
N TYR A 68 16.55 -15.10 12.26
CA TYR A 68 16.66 -13.71 12.68
C TYR A 68 15.37 -13.24 13.35
N LEU A 69 15.53 -12.49 14.44
CA LEU A 69 14.43 -11.80 15.09
C LEU A 69 14.34 -10.36 14.59
N ILE A 70 13.29 -10.05 13.83
CA ILE A 70 13.00 -8.68 13.40
C ILE A 70 12.11 -8.01 14.44
N LYS A 71 12.55 -6.86 14.96
CA LYS A 71 11.76 -6.01 15.86
C LYS A 71 11.54 -4.65 15.22
N LEU A 72 10.31 -4.15 15.32
CA LEU A 72 9.99 -2.77 14.97
C LEU A 72 10.13 -1.93 16.23
N ILE A 73 11.11 -1.03 16.22
CA ILE A 73 11.39 -0.13 17.33
C ILE A 73 10.92 1.28 16.90
N PRO A 74 9.98 1.91 17.62
CA PRO A 74 9.57 3.27 17.32
C PRO A 74 10.75 4.22 17.50
N GLU A 75 11.14 4.91 16.42
CA GLU A 75 12.26 5.86 16.43
C GLU A 75 11.76 7.32 16.43
N GLN A 76 10.72 7.62 15.65
CA GLN A 76 10.24 8.99 15.45
C GLN A 76 8.72 9.08 15.32
N THR A 77 8.16 10.24 15.69
CA THR A 77 6.74 10.59 15.50
C THR A 77 6.63 11.88 14.70
N PHE A 78 5.69 11.92 13.76
CA PHE A 78 5.43 13.03 12.83
C PHE A 78 4.04 13.62 13.05
N GLY A 79 3.84 14.92 12.80
CA GLY A 79 2.54 15.57 12.95
C GLY A 79 2.21 15.93 14.39
N LYS A 80 3.20 16.46 15.13
CA LYS A 80 3.03 16.92 16.52
C LYS A 80 2.25 18.23 16.58
N THR A 81 1.82 18.63 17.77
CA THR A 81 1.11 19.90 17.99
C THR A 81 1.92 21.10 17.45
N GLY A 82 1.28 21.94 16.64
CA GLY A 82 1.92 23.07 15.95
C GLY A 82 2.32 22.79 14.50
N GLU A 83 2.26 21.54 14.06
CA GLU A 83 2.48 21.12 12.67
C GLU A 83 1.16 20.92 11.93
N PRO A 84 1.17 20.75 10.59
CA PRO A 84 -0.05 20.44 9.86
C PRO A 84 -0.75 19.20 10.43
N TYR A 85 -2.05 19.35 10.70
CA TYR A 85 -2.85 18.29 11.30
C TYR A 85 -3.03 17.12 10.33
N LEU A 86 -2.53 15.95 10.73
CA LEU A 86 -2.69 14.71 9.98
C LEU A 86 -4.03 14.06 10.37
N THR A 87 -4.93 13.93 9.41
CA THR A 87 -6.28 13.36 9.62
C THR A 87 -6.29 11.88 9.27
N THR A 88 -6.14 11.57 7.98
CA THR A 88 -6.10 10.20 7.48
C THR A 88 -4.82 9.99 6.72
N ILE A 89 -3.89 9.24 7.32
CA ILE A 89 -2.65 8.85 6.66
C ILE A 89 -2.97 7.69 5.70
N ARG A 90 -2.87 7.95 4.40
CA ARG A 90 -3.10 6.93 3.36
C ARG A 90 -1.79 6.25 2.93
N ARG A 91 -0.70 7.01 2.85
CA ARG A 91 0.60 6.49 2.40
C ARG A 91 1.73 7.36 2.93
N CYS A 92 2.88 6.72 3.19
CA CYS A 92 4.14 7.40 3.47
C CYS A 92 5.22 6.84 2.53
N VAL A 93 6.13 7.70 2.09
CA VAL A 93 7.37 7.30 1.39
C VAL A 93 8.55 8.04 2.01
N VAL A 94 9.74 7.49 1.89
CA VAL A 94 10.99 8.06 2.39
C VAL A 94 11.87 8.38 1.21
N ASP A 95 12.43 9.59 1.16
CA ASP A 95 13.35 9.99 0.09
C ASP A 95 14.82 9.59 0.39
N ASP A 96 15.70 9.91 -0.56
CA ASP A 96 17.13 9.61 -0.51
C ASP A 96 17.89 10.36 0.59
N LYS A 97 17.26 11.36 1.24
CA LYS A 97 17.80 12.09 2.40
C LYS A 97 17.18 11.64 3.72
N GLY A 98 16.35 10.58 3.70
CA GLY A 98 15.65 10.06 4.88
C GLY A 98 14.42 10.88 5.29
N ARG A 99 14.01 11.88 4.51
CA ARG A 99 12.83 12.69 4.83
C ARG A 99 11.57 11.93 4.48
N VAL A 100 10.53 12.13 5.29
CA VAL A 100 9.27 11.37 5.19
C VAL A 100 8.22 12.24 4.52
N ILE A 101 7.65 11.74 3.42
CA ILE A 101 6.56 12.38 2.69
C ILE A 101 5.27 11.63 2.99
N ILE A 102 4.32 12.31 3.60
CA ILE A 102 3.04 11.77 4.08
C ILE A 102 1.91 12.27 3.18
N LYS A 103 1.17 11.33 2.58
CA LYS A 103 -0.12 11.60 1.92
C LYS A 103 -1.21 11.65 2.99
N ASN A 104 -1.59 12.86 3.36
CA ASN A 104 -2.76 13.13 4.18
C ASN A 104 -4.03 13.21 3.33
N THR A 105 -5.16 12.79 3.88
CA THR A 105 -6.49 12.93 3.26
C THR A 105 -7.47 13.48 4.28
N ASP A 106 -8.08 14.62 3.96
CA ASP A 106 -9.10 15.24 4.80
C ASP A 106 -10.46 14.53 4.69
N SER A 107 -11.45 14.99 5.46
CA SER A 107 -12.82 14.45 5.44
C SER A 107 -13.56 14.67 4.12
N ASN A 108 -13.07 15.58 3.26
CA ASN A 108 -13.61 15.89 1.94
C ASN A 108 -12.85 15.16 0.82
N TYR A 109 -12.04 14.15 1.17
CA TYR A 109 -11.18 13.40 0.26
C TYR A 109 -10.13 14.24 -0.48
N LYS A 110 -9.84 15.47 -0.03
CA LYS A 110 -8.75 16.27 -0.59
C LYS A 110 -7.42 15.71 -0.09
N HIS A 111 -6.46 15.61 -0.99
CA HIS A 111 -5.15 15.08 -0.69
C HIS A 111 -4.17 16.22 -0.44
N THR A 112 -3.31 16.05 0.57
CA THR A 112 -2.20 16.96 0.83
C THR A 112 -0.95 16.15 1.08
N LEU A 113 0.17 16.57 0.51
CA LEU A 113 1.46 15.95 0.74
C LEU A 113 2.28 16.82 1.68
N TYR A 114 2.62 16.28 2.85
CA TYR A 114 3.50 16.96 3.81
C TYR A 114 4.84 16.24 3.86
N VAL A 115 5.91 17.02 3.80
CA VAL A 115 7.27 16.54 3.98
C VAL A 115 7.71 16.86 5.40
N TYR A 116 8.34 15.88 6.05
CA TYR A 116 8.96 16.01 7.35
C TYR A 116 10.44 15.65 7.28
N ASN A 117 11.25 16.34 8.08
CA ASN A 117 12.66 16.02 8.29
C ASN A 117 12.81 14.70 9.07
N THR A 118 14.03 14.15 9.09
CA THR A 118 14.36 12.92 9.83
C THR A 118 14.14 13.04 11.34
N ASP A 119 14.25 14.25 11.90
CA ASP A 119 13.95 14.56 13.31
C ASP A 119 12.45 14.70 13.61
N GLY A 120 11.61 14.52 12.59
CA GLY A 120 10.16 14.62 12.65
C GLY A 120 9.58 16.02 12.57
N SER A 121 10.41 17.06 12.41
CA SER A 121 9.92 18.43 12.19
C SER A 121 9.29 18.58 10.80
N TYR A 122 8.18 19.31 10.72
CA TYR A 122 7.58 19.68 9.43
C TYR A 122 8.55 20.50 8.58
N HIS A 123 8.70 20.11 7.31
CA HIS A 123 9.59 20.76 6.35
C HIS A 123 8.80 21.64 5.36
N ILE A 124 7.93 21.04 4.55
CA ILE A 124 7.16 21.76 3.52
C ILE A 124 5.92 20.98 3.08
N GLN A 125 4.95 21.68 2.50
CA GLN A 125 3.87 21.06 1.73
C GLN A 125 4.35 20.89 0.28
N LEU A 126 4.37 19.66 -0.21
CA LEU A 126 4.75 19.37 -1.58
C LEU A 126 3.57 19.57 -2.52
N GLY A 127 3.64 20.57 -3.40
CA GLY A 127 2.56 20.89 -4.34
C GLY A 127 1.25 21.31 -3.65
N ARG A 128 0.17 21.34 -4.43
CA ARG A 128 -1.16 21.72 -3.93
C ARG A 128 -2.28 21.14 -4.80
N GLN A 129 -3.51 21.24 -4.28
CA GLN A 129 -4.70 20.89 -5.05
C GLN A 129 -4.85 21.80 -6.27
N GLY A 130 -5.14 21.20 -7.43
CA GLY A 130 -5.38 21.96 -8.66
C GLY A 130 -5.15 21.16 -9.95
N ARG A 131 -5.10 21.89 -11.07
CA ARG A 131 -5.02 21.31 -12.43
C ARG A 131 -3.80 21.80 -13.21
N GLY A 132 -3.04 22.78 -12.69
CA GLY A 132 -1.82 23.26 -13.32
C GLY A 132 -0.62 22.30 -13.15
N PRO A 133 0.49 22.54 -13.86
CA PRO A 133 1.74 21.80 -13.66
C PRO A 133 2.18 21.82 -12.19
N GLY A 134 2.50 20.65 -11.63
CA GLY A 134 2.92 20.53 -10.23
C GLY A 134 1.78 20.65 -9.21
N GLU A 135 0.53 20.76 -9.67
CA GLU A 135 -0.67 20.59 -8.85
C GLU A 135 -1.24 19.17 -9.04
N TYR A 136 -2.10 18.73 -8.12
CA TYR A 136 -2.72 17.41 -8.19
C TYR A 136 -4.20 17.45 -7.76
N GLY A 137 -5.01 16.53 -8.29
CA GLY A 137 -6.35 16.26 -7.78
C GLY A 137 -6.33 15.07 -6.83
N PHE A 138 -6.62 13.89 -7.37
CA PHE A 138 -6.61 12.62 -6.66
C PHE A 138 -5.31 11.85 -6.92
N ILE A 139 -4.42 11.87 -5.94
CA ILE A 139 -3.17 11.11 -5.93
C ILE A 139 -3.43 9.63 -5.68
N SER A 140 -3.19 8.77 -6.67
CA SER A 140 -3.34 7.31 -6.52
C SER A 140 -2.04 6.62 -6.08
N ARG A 141 -0.88 7.14 -6.53
CA ARG A 141 0.43 6.60 -6.17
C ARG A 141 1.41 7.71 -5.85
N LEU A 142 2.28 7.42 -4.88
CA LEU A 142 3.35 8.27 -4.40
C LEU A 142 4.61 7.42 -4.29
N TYR A 143 5.71 7.92 -4.84
CA TYR A 143 7.03 7.29 -4.76
C TYR A 143 8.08 8.36 -4.46
N ALA A 144 9.13 7.98 -3.73
CA ALA A 144 10.37 8.73 -3.66
C ALA A 144 11.50 7.78 -4.06
N LYS A 145 12.18 8.09 -5.17
CA LYS A 145 13.23 7.24 -5.76
C LYS A 145 14.10 8.05 -6.71
N ALA A 146 15.35 7.66 -6.91
CA ALA A 146 16.25 8.28 -7.89
C ALA A 146 16.34 9.82 -7.78
N GLY A 147 16.38 10.36 -6.56
CA GLY A 147 16.45 11.81 -6.32
C GLY A 147 15.17 12.58 -6.65
N LYS A 148 14.03 11.89 -6.82
CA LYS A 148 12.75 12.49 -7.19
C LYS A 148 11.59 11.98 -6.34
N VAL A 149 10.56 12.82 -6.23
CA VAL A 149 9.23 12.44 -5.75
C VAL A 149 8.29 12.37 -6.96
N PHE A 150 7.64 11.23 -7.13
CA PHE A 150 6.69 10.96 -8.19
C PHE A 150 5.28 10.93 -7.64
N VAL A 151 4.41 11.77 -8.17
CA VAL A 151 3.00 11.90 -7.78
C VAL A 151 2.12 11.55 -8.97
N LEU A 152 1.47 10.39 -8.91
CA LEU A 152 0.52 9.96 -9.94
C LEU A 152 -0.87 10.51 -9.61
N ASP A 153 -1.31 11.49 -10.40
CA ASP A 153 -2.60 12.16 -10.28
C ASP A 153 -3.61 11.53 -11.24
N ASN A 154 -4.54 10.75 -10.69
CA ASN A 154 -5.60 10.10 -11.46
C ASN A 154 -6.63 11.09 -12.01
N THR A 155 -6.84 12.24 -11.36
CA THR A 155 -7.80 13.24 -11.85
C THR A 155 -7.23 13.97 -13.06
N GLY A 156 -5.96 14.38 -12.97
CA GLY A 156 -5.24 15.03 -14.05
C GLY A 156 -4.67 14.09 -15.11
N GLN A 157 -4.82 12.76 -14.93
CA GLN A 157 -4.23 11.71 -15.79
C GLN A 157 -2.75 12.00 -16.11
N ARG A 158 -1.96 12.26 -15.06
CA ARG A 158 -0.59 12.73 -15.19
C ARG A 158 0.33 12.22 -14.10
N LEU A 159 1.62 12.24 -14.42
CA LEU A 159 2.71 12.07 -13.49
C LEU A 159 3.37 13.43 -13.22
N ASN A 160 3.36 13.88 -11.96
CA ASN A 160 4.17 15.02 -11.53
C ASN A 160 5.48 14.51 -10.92
N GLU A 161 6.58 15.16 -11.27
CA GLU A 161 7.92 14.90 -10.75
C GLU A 161 8.42 16.14 -10.01
N TYR A 162 8.98 15.93 -8.82
CA TYR A 162 9.60 16.95 -8.00
C TYR A 162 10.99 16.49 -7.58
N SER A 163 11.93 17.43 -7.47
CA SER A 163 13.28 17.12 -7.00
C SER A 163 13.28 16.79 -5.51
N THR A 164 14.00 15.77 -5.06
CA THR A 164 14.30 15.61 -3.62
C THR A 164 15.44 16.54 -3.19
N LYS A 165 16.04 17.34 -4.07
CA LYS A 165 17.02 18.32 -3.62
C LYS A 165 16.37 19.36 -2.71
N ASP A 166 15.30 19.97 -3.20
CA ASP A 166 14.63 21.14 -2.61
C ASP A 166 13.10 21.11 -2.79
N TYR A 167 12.52 20.00 -3.27
CA TYR A 167 11.08 19.84 -3.55
C TYR A 167 10.53 20.78 -4.62
N SER A 168 11.40 21.36 -5.45
CA SER A 168 10.99 22.09 -6.64
C SER A 168 10.30 21.16 -7.64
N PHE A 169 9.27 21.68 -8.31
CA PHE A 169 8.61 20.99 -9.41
C PHE A 169 9.54 20.90 -10.61
N GLU A 170 9.71 19.70 -11.16
CA GLU A 170 10.55 19.48 -12.34
C GLU A 170 9.72 19.42 -13.61
N ARG A 171 8.69 18.55 -13.65
CA ARG A 171 7.84 18.38 -14.82
C ARG A 171 6.54 17.66 -14.51
N SER A 172 5.58 17.80 -15.42
CA SER A 172 4.32 17.09 -15.44
C SER A 172 4.17 16.44 -16.82
N THR A 173 3.92 15.13 -16.85
CA THR A 173 3.70 14.40 -18.09
C THR A 173 2.32 13.79 -18.10
N LEU A 174 1.54 14.04 -19.16
CA LEU A 174 0.23 13.42 -19.32
C LEU A 174 0.41 11.95 -19.70
N ILE A 175 -0.33 11.06 -19.04
CA ILE A 175 -0.24 9.61 -19.25
C ILE A 175 -0.59 9.26 -20.70
N GLU A 176 -1.54 9.99 -21.31
CA GLU A 176 -1.94 9.77 -22.71
C GLU A 176 -0.85 10.10 -23.74
N GLN A 177 0.13 10.93 -23.37
CA GLN A 177 1.23 11.34 -24.25
C GLN A 177 2.37 10.33 -24.29
N TRP A 178 2.39 9.33 -23.40
CA TRP A 178 3.45 8.32 -23.41
C TRP A 178 3.32 7.39 -24.62
N SER A 179 4.37 7.36 -25.44
CA SER A 179 4.41 6.60 -26.69
C SER A 179 4.25 5.09 -26.48
N ILE A 180 4.63 4.54 -25.32
CA ILE A 180 4.38 3.13 -24.97
C ILE A 180 2.91 2.74 -25.05
N ARG A 181 1.97 3.69 -24.90
CA ARG A 181 0.52 3.42 -25.04
C ARG A 181 0.11 3.04 -26.46
N ASN A 182 0.94 3.37 -27.45
CA ASN A 182 0.73 3.01 -28.85
C ASN A 182 1.43 1.69 -29.21
N ASP A 183 2.15 1.06 -28.26
CA ASP A 183 2.78 -0.23 -28.51
C ASP A 183 1.73 -1.32 -28.73
N PRO A 184 1.86 -2.16 -29.78
CA PRO A 184 0.90 -3.22 -30.06
C PRO A 184 0.66 -4.17 -28.88
N ALA A 185 1.65 -4.37 -28.00
CA ALA A 185 1.51 -5.27 -26.86
C ALA A 185 0.51 -4.76 -25.79
N VAL A 186 0.16 -3.48 -25.79
CA VAL A 186 -0.76 -2.87 -24.80
C VAL A 186 -1.96 -2.19 -25.44
N GLN A 187 -2.16 -2.39 -26.75
CA GLN A 187 -3.33 -1.86 -27.44
C GLN A 187 -4.62 -2.39 -26.80
N GLY A 188 -5.55 -1.48 -26.49
CA GLY A 188 -6.81 -1.82 -25.80
C GLY A 188 -6.69 -2.05 -24.29
N LEU A 189 -5.47 -2.04 -23.72
CA LEU A 189 -5.28 -2.17 -22.29
C LEU A 189 -5.40 -0.82 -21.56
N HIS A 190 -5.92 -0.88 -20.34
CA HIS A 190 -5.97 0.26 -19.43
C HIS A 190 -4.63 0.44 -18.74
N PHE A 191 -4.24 1.69 -18.52
CA PHE A 191 -3.06 2.00 -17.73
C PHE A 191 -3.33 1.78 -16.24
N GLY A 192 -2.48 0.98 -15.58
CA GLY A 192 -2.60 0.62 -14.17
C GLY A 192 -1.69 1.40 -13.22
N GLY A 193 -0.68 2.09 -13.75
CA GLY A 193 0.29 2.84 -12.97
C GLY A 193 1.73 2.59 -13.41
N ILE A 194 2.65 3.22 -12.69
CA ILE A 194 4.10 3.01 -12.85
C ILE A 194 4.74 2.59 -11.52
N ILE A 195 5.94 2.03 -11.63
CA ILE A 195 6.90 1.88 -10.55
C ILE A 195 8.23 2.51 -11.01
N PRO A 196 8.67 3.61 -10.39
CA PRO A 196 9.97 4.21 -10.67
C PRO A 196 11.15 3.27 -10.35
N ARG A 197 12.21 3.40 -11.15
CA ARG A 197 13.49 2.68 -11.02
C ARG A 197 14.63 3.63 -10.66
N ASN A 198 15.73 3.08 -10.14
CA ASN A 198 16.92 3.87 -9.82
C ASN A 198 17.69 4.33 -11.06
N ASP A 199 17.56 3.59 -12.16
CA ASP A 199 18.07 3.99 -13.47
C ASP A 199 17.30 5.16 -14.15
N GLY A 200 16.26 5.69 -13.51
CA GLY A 200 15.43 6.78 -14.03
C GLY A 200 14.31 6.33 -14.97
N ASN A 201 14.17 5.03 -15.23
CA ASN A 201 13.11 4.44 -16.05
C ASN A 201 11.88 4.07 -15.21
N TYR A 202 10.82 3.61 -15.88
CA TYR A 202 9.56 3.22 -15.26
C TYR A 202 9.14 1.83 -15.68
N ILE A 203 8.79 0.97 -14.72
CA ILE A 203 7.95 -0.20 -15.02
C ILE A 203 6.52 0.31 -15.15
N ALA A 204 5.94 0.25 -16.34
CA ALA A 204 4.55 0.65 -16.63
C ALA A 204 3.64 -0.58 -16.66
N SER A 205 2.55 -0.54 -15.90
CA SER A 205 1.59 -1.63 -15.79
C SER A 205 0.33 -1.34 -16.61
N PHE A 206 -0.17 -2.35 -17.31
CA PHE A 206 -1.36 -2.30 -18.15
C PHE A 206 -2.26 -3.51 -17.89
N PHE A 207 -3.58 -3.37 -17.99
CA PHE A 207 -4.50 -4.47 -17.71
C PHE A 207 -5.81 -4.36 -18.51
N GLU A 208 -6.47 -5.48 -18.75
CA GLU A 208 -7.82 -5.50 -19.34
C GLU A 208 -8.87 -5.21 -18.27
N GLN A 209 -9.79 -4.28 -18.51
CA GLN A 209 -10.82 -3.94 -17.53
C GLN A 209 -11.89 -5.05 -17.38
N VAL A 210 -12.05 -5.86 -18.43
CA VAL A 210 -12.93 -7.03 -18.48
C VAL A 210 -12.08 -8.22 -18.88
N SER A 211 -12.05 -9.24 -18.03
CA SER A 211 -11.43 -10.53 -18.32
C SER A 211 -12.55 -11.56 -18.33
N ASP A 212 -12.54 -12.47 -19.30
CA ASP A 212 -13.54 -13.54 -19.44
C ASP A 212 -13.56 -14.45 -18.20
N THR A 213 -12.42 -14.57 -17.52
CA THR A 213 -12.28 -15.36 -16.28
C THR A 213 -12.62 -14.57 -15.01
N GLY A 214 -12.90 -13.27 -15.14
CA GLY A 214 -12.99 -12.31 -14.04
C GLY A 214 -11.63 -11.95 -13.41
N ARG A 215 -10.55 -12.67 -13.72
CA ARG A 215 -9.22 -12.42 -13.15
C ARG A 215 -8.47 -11.38 -13.95
N LEU A 216 -8.04 -10.32 -13.28
CA LEU A 216 -7.21 -9.29 -13.90
C LEU A 216 -5.78 -9.78 -14.06
N ILE A 217 -5.16 -9.51 -15.21
CA ILE A 217 -3.74 -9.75 -15.45
C ILE A 217 -3.09 -8.41 -15.78
N PHE A 218 -2.09 -8.03 -14.99
CA PHE A 218 -1.28 -6.86 -15.24
C PHE A 218 -0.10 -7.26 -16.12
N LYS A 219 -0.05 -6.71 -17.32
CA LYS A 219 1.11 -6.73 -18.22
C LYS A 219 2.03 -5.57 -17.87
N ASN A 220 3.26 -5.86 -17.52
CA ASN A 220 4.24 -4.87 -17.11
C ASN A 220 5.34 -4.79 -18.17
N LEU A 221 5.60 -3.58 -18.64
CA LEU A 221 6.63 -3.24 -19.60
C LEU A 221 7.59 -2.22 -18.98
N LEU A 222 8.74 -2.02 -19.61
CA LEU A 222 9.69 -0.96 -19.24
C LEU A 222 9.57 0.20 -20.22
N MET A 223 9.61 1.42 -19.70
CA MET A 223 9.71 2.64 -20.49
C MET A 223 10.75 3.61 -19.93
N ASP A 224 11.31 4.43 -20.79
CA ASP A 224 12.19 5.53 -20.39
C ASP A 224 11.40 6.68 -19.72
N SER A 225 12.13 7.70 -19.27
CA SER A 225 11.54 8.87 -18.64
C SER A 225 10.64 9.70 -19.58
N ASN A 226 10.70 9.48 -20.89
CA ASN A 226 9.89 10.17 -21.89
C ASN A 226 8.66 9.33 -22.33
N GLY A 227 8.53 8.12 -21.80
CA GLY A 227 7.43 7.20 -22.09
C GLY A 227 7.68 6.28 -23.28
N ASN A 228 8.90 6.22 -23.82
CA ASN A 228 9.25 5.28 -24.89
C ASN A 228 9.52 3.90 -24.31
N LYS A 229 8.97 2.86 -24.95
CA LYS A 229 9.23 1.47 -24.56
C LYS A 229 10.71 1.12 -24.70
N LEU A 230 11.21 0.36 -23.73
CA LEU A 230 12.56 -0.18 -23.71
C LEU A 230 12.55 -1.71 -23.86
N ASP A 231 13.71 -2.28 -24.17
CA ASP A 231 13.92 -3.73 -24.19
C ASP A 231 13.76 -4.30 -22.77
N PHE A 232 12.76 -5.17 -22.61
CA PHE A 232 12.36 -5.75 -21.34
C PHE A 232 11.44 -6.93 -21.59
N GLU A 233 11.70 -8.05 -20.90
CA GLU A 233 10.83 -9.22 -20.98
C GLU A 233 9.47 -8.89 -20.33
N PRO A 234 8.35 -8.88 -21.08
CA PRO A 234 7.06 -8.49 -20.53
C PRO A 234 6.64 -9.39 -19.37
N LEU A 235 6.28 -8.78 -18.24
CA LEU A 235 5.90 -9.52 -17.04
C LEU A 235 4.38 -9.54 -16.88
N LEU A 236 3.81 -10.73 -16.88
CA LEU A 236 2.38 -10.97 -16.66
C LEU A 236 2.16 -11.34 -15.20
N PHE A 237 1.46 -10.49 -14.47
CA PHE A 237 1.16 -10.69 -13.06
C PHE A 237 -0.35 -10.82 -12.83
N PRO A 238 -0.83 -11.96 -12.31
CA PRO A 238 -2.23 -12.08 -11.92
C PRO A 238 -2.51 -11.10 -10.77
N SER A 239 -3.69 -10.51 -10.81
CA SER A 239 -4.25 -9.69 -9.73
C SER A 239 -5.60 -10.29 -9.31
N GLY A 240 -6.32 -9.58 -8.45
CA GLY A 240 -7.50 -10.14 -7.82
C GLY A 240 -8.65 -10.35 -8.80
N LEU A 241 -9.65 -11.08 -8.33
CA LEU A 241 -10.83 -11.43 -9.10
C LEU A 241 -11.85 -10.30 -9.05
N LYS A 242 -12.37 -9.89 -10.21
CA LYS A 242 -13.49 -8.97 -10.31
C LYS A 242 -14.75 -9.76 -10.64
N VAL A 243 -15.77 -9.61 -9.80
CA VAL A 243 -17.08 -10.22 -10.01
C VAL A 243 -18.09 -9.18 -10.50
N ARG A 244 -19.00 -9.60 -11.38
CA ARG A 244 -20.15 -8.79 -11.78
C ARG A 244 -21.29 -9.10 -10.83
N VAL A 245 -21.83 -8.06 -10.19
CA VAL A 245 -22.95 -8.19 -9.26
C VAL A 245 -24.12 -7.39 -9.79
N SER A 246 -25.13 -8.10 -10.31
CA SER A 246 -26.20 -7.57 -11.17
C SER A 246 -27.18 -6.60 -10.49
N LYS A 247 -27.18 -6.51 -9.15
CA LYS A 247 -28.13 -5.68 -8.38
C LYS A 247 -27.47 -4.62 -7.47
N SER A 248 -26.15 -4.55 -7.46
CA SER A 248 -25.41 -3.63 -6.60
C SER A 248 -25.20 -2.28 -7.31
N MET A 249 -25.79 -1.20 -6.79
CA MET A 249 -25.37 0.17 -7.12
C MET A 249 -23.95 0.49 -6.61
N ARG A 250 -23.34 -0.38 -5.81
CA ARG A 250 -21.96 -0.21 -5.34
C ARG A 250 -20.99 -0.69 -6.43
N PRO A 251 -19.94 0.09 -6.75
CA PRO A 251 -18.89 -0.37 -7.65
C PRO A 251 -18.30 -1.68 -7.12
N SER A 252 -18.19 -2.72 -7.97
CA SER A 252 -17.54 -3.96 -7.55
C SER A 252 -16.02 -3.77 -7.51
N GLY A 253 -15.47 -3.76 -6.31
CA GLY A 253 -14.03 -3.81 -6.07
C GLY A 253 -13.44 -5.17 -6.46
N VAL A 254 -12.11 -5.22 -6.50
CA VAL A 254 -11.36 -6.47 -6.73
C VAL A 254 -11.35 -7.30 -5.45
N LEU A 255 -11.71 -8.58 -5.54
CA LEU A 255 -11.70 -9.53 -4.43
C LEU A 255 -10.26 -9.98 -4.10
N LEU A 256 -9.61 -9.25 -3.20
CA LEU A 256 -8.19 -9.47 -2.85
C LEU A 256 -7.93 -10.82 -2.16
N PHE A 257 -8.94 -11.43 -1.52
CA PHE A 257 -8.82 -12.76 -0.91
C PHE A 257 -8.60 -13.88 -1.94
N MET A 258 -8.89 -13.62 -3.22
CA MET A 258 -8.58 -14.52 -4.34
C MET A 258 -7.11 -14.46 -4.77
N GLY A 259 -6.29 -13.64 -4.10
CA GLY A 259 -4.88 -13.45 -4.39
C GLY A 259 -4.62 -12.24 -5.27
N ILE A 260 -3.47 -11.62 -5.05
CA ILE A 260 -2.88 -10.60 -5.94
C ILE A 260 -1.39 -10.83 -6.06
N THR A 261 -0.77 -10.33 -7.12
CA THR A 261 0.69 -10.20 -7.15
C THR A 261 1.09 -8.88 -6.52
N THR A 262 1.93 -8.93 -5.49
CA THR A 262 2.65 -7.76 -4.98
C THR A 262 4.07 -7.75 -5.53
N THR A 263 4.68 -6.57 -5.65
CA THR A 263 6.03 -6.41 -6.19
C THR A 263 6.86 -5.44 -5.37
N ALA A 264 8.18 -5.64 -5.42
CA ALA A 264 9.17 -4.74 -4.82
C ALA A 264 10.41 -4.67 -5.72
N LEU A 265 11.06 -3.50 -5.75
CA LEU A 265 12.34 -3.30 -6.42
C LEU A 265 13.45 -3.11 -5.39
N SER A 266 14.59 -3.76 -5.60
CA SER A 266 15.83 -3.45 -4.89
C SER A 266 16.49 -2.16 -5.42
N ASP A 267 17.57 -1.74 -4.78
CA ASP A 267 18.37 -0.61 -5.24
C ASP A 267 19.08 -0.85 -6.60
N LYS A 268 19.25 -2.12 -6.98
CA LYS A 268 19.80 -2.51 -8.28
C LYS A 268 18.72 -2.76 -9.33
N ASP A 269 17.48 -2.32 -9.06
CA ASP A 269 16.28 -2.55 -9.86
C ASP A 269 15.99 -4.03 -10.18
N THR A 270 16.55 -4.95 -9.39
CA THR A 270 16.06 -6.34 -9.32
C THR A 270 14.63 -6.32 -8.81
N LEU A 271 13.73 -6.98 -9.54
CA LEU A 271 12.31 -7.07 -9.21
C LEU A 271 12.02 -8.36 -8.47
N TYR A 272 11.25 -8.24 -7.39
CA TYR A 272 10.67 -9.36 -6.67
C TYR A 272 9.16 -9.32 -6.85
N SER A 273 8.55 -10.48 -7.10
CA SER A 273 7.10 -10.63 -7.11
C SER A 273 6.67 -11.71 -6.15
N VAL A 274 5.50 -11.51 -5.51
CA VAL A 274 4.88 -12.51 -4.63
C VAL A 274 3.41 -12.64 -5.00
N TRP A 275 2.98 -13.84 -5.34
CA TRP A 275 1.56 -14.16 -5.51
C TRP A 275 0.95 -14.49 -4.16
N THR A 276 0.10 -13.62 -3.60
CA THR A 276 -0.24 -13.68 -2.17
C THR A 276 -0.96 -14.94 -1.70
N ARG A 277 -1.54 -15.75 -2.60
CA ARG A 277 -2.11 -17.06 -2.21
C ARG A 277 -1.05 -18.03 -1.70
N ASP A 278 0.16 -17.90 -2.22
CA ASP A 278 1.27 -18.79 -1.94
C ASP A 278 2.41 -17.96 -1.34
N PHE A 279 3.22 -18.55 -0.46
CA PHE A 279 4.49 -17.93 -0.11
C PHE A 279 5.53 -18.21 -1.20
N LEU A 280 5.26 -17.79 -2.44
CA LEU A 280 6.18 -17.94 -3.58
C LEU A 280 6.72 -16.56 -3.97
N ILE A 281 8.00 -16.34 -3.71
CA ILE A 281 8.70 -15.12 -4.10
C ILE A 281 9.55 -15.42 -5.33
N LYS A 282 9.29 -14.74 -6.44
CA LYS A 282 10.09 -14.83 -7.67
C LYS A 282 11.01 -13.62 -7.80
N LYS A 283 12.23 -13.85 -8.28
CA LYS A 283 13.25 -12.84 -8.52
C LYS A 283 13.49 -12.69 -10.03
N TYR A 284 13.55 -11.45 -10.49
CA TYR A 284 13.83 -11.08 -11.87
C TYR A 284 14.95 -10.05 -11.89
N ASP A 285 15.79 -10.09 -12.93
CA ASP A 285 16.80 -9.07 -13.12
C ASP A 285 16.20 -7.73 -13.57
N ALA A 286 17.07 -6.75 -13.79
CA ALA A 286 16.68 -5.40 -14.21
C ALA A 286 16.01 -5.36 -15.60
N LYS A 287 16.11 -6.42 -16.42
CA LYS A 287 15.48 -6.56 -17.74
C LYS A 287 14.20 -7.41 -17.71
N GLY A 288 13.75 -7.83 -16.53
CA GLY A 288 12.55 -8.64 -16.38
C GLY A 288 12.80 -10.13 -16.60
N VAL A 289 14.05 -10.56 -16.79
CA VAL A 289 14.38 -11.97 -16.99
C VAL A 289 14.34 -12.68 -15.64
N TYR A 290 13.54 -13.75 -15.56
CA TYR A 290 13.44 -14.59 -14.38
C TYR A 290 14.80 -15.20 -13.98
N GLN A 291 15.12 -15.19 -12.69
CA GLN A 291 16.39 -15.68 -12.15
C GLN A 291 16.21 -16.90 -11.24
N SER A 292 15.37 -16.76 -10.22
CA SER A 292 15.15 -17.78 -9.19
C SER A 292 13.86 -17.54 -8.41
N ALA A 293 13.47 -18.50 -7.59
CA ALA A 293 12.36 -18.34 -6.66
C ALA A 293 12.66 -18.99 -5.31
N ILE A 294 11.97 -18.50 -4.28
CA ILE A 294 11.90 -19.15 -2.97
C ILE A 294 10.44 -19.47 -2.63
N TYR A 295 10.23 -20.61 -1.97
CA TYR A 295 8.91 -21.05 -1.56
C TYR A 295 8.91 -21.58 -0.13
N TYR A 296 7.86 -21.22 0.62
CA TYR A 296 7.52 -21.85 1.89
C TYR A 296 6.19 -22.62 1.72
N PRO A 297 6.14 -23.92 2.07
CA PRO A 297 4.96 -24.77 1.92
C PRO A 297 4.00 -24.50 3.08
N ILE A 298 3.36 -23.33 3.06
CA ILE A 298 2.44 -22.89 4.10
C ILE A 298 1.12 -22.40 3.50
N GLU A 299 0.05 -22.60 4.26
CA GLU A 299 -1.30 -22.11 3.93
C GLU A 299 -1.70 -20.93 4.80
N GLY A 300 -2.50 -20.05 4.20
CA GLY A 300 -3.14 -18.98 4.95
C GLY A 300 -4.18 -19.52 5.93
N LEU A 301 -4.59 -18.66 6.84
CA LEU A 301 -5.61 -18.99 7.84
C LEU A 301 -6.96 -19.29 7.17
N PRO A 302 -7.84 -20.11 7.77
CA PRO A 302 -9.17 -20.39 7.24
C PRO A 302 -9.89 -19.12 6.77
N PHE A 303 -10.51 -19.19 5.60
CA PHE A 303 -11.25 -18.08 5.00
C PHE A 303 -12.66 -17.99 5.57
N ASP A 304 -13.12 -16.77 5.82
CA ASP A 304 -14.49 -16.46 6.23
C ASP A 304 -15.02 -15.35 5.30
N LEU A 305 -16.00 -15.71 4.48
CA LEU A 305 -16.61 -14.81 3.50
C LEU A 305 -17.34 -13.64 4.16
N ASP A 306 -18.06 -13.89 5.26
CA ASP A 306 -18.81 -12.86 5.98
C ASP A 306 -17.87 -11.86 6.64
N ALA A 307 -16.79 -12.33 7.25
CA ALA A 307 -15.75 -11.48 7.81
C ALA A 307 -15.06 -10.65 6.71
N SER A 308 -14.74 -11.26 5.57
CA SER A 308 -14.15 -10.58 4.42
C SER A 308 -15.06 -9.49 3.85
N ALA A 309 -16.34 -9.79 3.61
CA ALA A 309 -17.30 -8.84 3.05
C ALA A 309 -17.53 -7.62 3.97
N LYS A 310 -17.48 -7.82 5.29
CA LYS A 310 -17.61 -6.73 6.28
C LYS A 310 -16.36 -5.86 6.42
N SER A 311 -15.19 -6.34 5.99
CA SER A 311 -13.91 -5.65 6.19
C SER A 311 -13.72 -4.39 5.35
N ASN A 312 -14.49 -4.23 4.26
CA ASN A 312 -14.42 -3.08 3.38
C ASN A 312 -15.83 -2.65 2.94
N PRO A 313 -16.26 -1.41 3.22
CA PRO A 313 -17.62 -0.93 2.92
C PRO A 313 -17.96 -0.90 1.43
N PHE A 314 -16.94 -0.92 0.56
CA PHE A 314 -17.10 -0.97 -0.90
C PHE A 314 -17.13 -2.40 -1.46
N SER A 315 -16.97 -3.43 -0.63
CA SER A 315 -17.11 -4.82 -1.09
C SER A 315 -18.57 -5.17 -1.34
N PRO A 316 -18.86 -6.04 -2.34
CA PRO A 316 -20.18 -6.65 -2.45
C PRO A 316 -20.53 -7.48 -1.20
N SER A 317 -21.81 -7.76 -0.99
CA SER A 317 -22.24 -8.60 0.13
C SER A 317 -21.75 -10.05 -0.03
N ALA A 318 -21.66 -10.80 1.06
CA ALA A 318 -21.32 -12.23 1.02
C ALA A 318 -22.26 -13.02 0.09
N TYR A 319 -23.57 -12.71 0.12
CA TYR A 319 -24.56 -13.31 -0.77
C TYR A 319 -24.26 -13.01 -2.25
N ASP A 320 -23.97 -11.74 -2.58
CA ASP A 320 -23.68 -11.35 -3.96
C ASP A 320 -22.38 -11.99 -4.48
N ILE A 321 -21.36 -12.10 -3.62
CA ILE A 321 -20.12 -12.79 -3.95
C ILE A 321 -20.40 -14.27 -4.21
N LYS A 322 -21.13 -14.96 -3.32
CA LYS A 322 -21.45 -16.38 -3.49
C LYS A 322 -22.21 -16.63 -4.79
N LYS A 323 -23.25 -15.84 -5.05
CA LYS A 323 -24.01 -15.92 -6.30
C LYS A 323 -23.12 -15.73 -7.53
N ALA A 324 -22.24 -14.74 -7.51
CA ALA A 324 -21.33 -14.50 -8.63
C ALA A 324 -20.34 -15.66 -8.84
N PHE A 325 -19.93 -16.34 -7.76
CA PHE A 325 -19.08 -17.53 -7.85
C PHE A 325 -19.85 -18.72 -8.44
N ASP A 326 -21.09 -18.93 -8.01
CA ASP A 326 -21.98 -19.95 -8.59
C ASP A 326 -22.21 -19.68 -10.09
N ASP A 327 -22.50 -18.43 -10.48
CA ASP A 327 -22.70 -18.02 -11.87
C ASP A 327 -21.42 -18.20 -12.73
N MET A 328 -20.24 -18.19 -12.10
CA MET A 328 -18.94 -18.36 -12.75
C MET A 328 -18.44 -19.81 -12.74
N ASP A 329 -19.17 -20.73 -12.13
CA ASP A 329 -18.72 -22.11 -11.85
C ASP A 329 -17.36 -22.13 -11.13
N LYS A 330 -17.27 -21.37 -10.04
CA LYS A 330 -16.05 -21.23 -9.22
C LYS A 330 -16.33 -21.48 -7.74
N GLU A 331 -15.39 -22.15 -7.09
CA GLU A 331 -15.42 -22.32 -5.64
C GLU A 331 -14.76 -21.15 -4.91
N LEU A 332 -15.27 -20.86 -3.72
CA LEU A 332 -14.63 -19.95 -2.78
C LEU A 332 -13.37 -20.61 -2.21
N PRO A 333 -12.32 -19.83 -1.89
CA PRO A 333 -11.12 -20.40 -1.33
C PRO A 333 -11.36 -20.87 0.10
N GLU A 334 -10.75 -21.98 0.49
CA GLU A 334 -10.81 -22.50 1.86
C GLU A 334 -9.98 -21.66 2.85
N THR A 335 -8.96 -20.98 2.34
CA THR A 335 -7.96 -20.25 3.13
C THR A 335 -7.80 -18.82 2.62
N ASN A 336 -7.36 -17.91 3.49
CA ASN A 336 -6.93 -16.57 3.14
C ASN A 336 -5.59 -16.61 2.37
N PRO A 337 -5.21 -15.53 1.68
CA PRO A 337 -3.84 -15.37 1.20
C PRO A 337 -2.82 -15.53 2.35
N VAL A 338 -1.73 -16.24 2.08
CA VAL A 338 -0.62 -16.45 3.04
C VAL A 338 0.06 -15.14 3.38
N VAL A 339 0.31 -14.33 2.36
CA VAL A 339 0.88 -12.99 2.52
C VAL A 339 -0.27 -12.00 2.48
N ALA A 340 -0.48 -11.28 3.58
CA ALA A 340 -1.40 -10.16 3.54
C ALA A 340 -0.91 -9.16 2.49
N SER A 341 -1.77 -8.77 1.55
CA SER A 341 -1.46 -7.61 0.74
C SER A 341 -1.32 -6.42 1.69
N VAL A 342 -0.17 -5.74 1.66
CA VAL A 342 -0.07 -4.41 2.26
C VAL A 342 -1.20 -3.64 1.63
N LYS A 343 -2.20 -3.22 2.41
CA LYS A 343 -3.36 -2.49 1.91
C LYS A 343 -2.83 -1.28 1.15
N SER A 344 -2.71 -1.37 -0.17
CA SER A 344 -2.57 -0.19 -1.00
C SER A 344 -3.93 0.47 -0.89
N SER A 345 -4.07 1.44 0.01
CA SER A 345 -5.23 2.31 0.00
C SER A 345 -5.31 2.87 -1.41
N MET A 346 -6.31 2.43 -2.17
CA MET A 346 -6.64 3.02 -3.46
C MET A 346 -6.88 4.52 -3.31
#